data_AF-A0A239KZN0-F1
#
_entry.id   AF-A0A239KZN0-F1
#
_cell.length_a   1.000
_cell.length_b   1.000
_cell.length_c   1.000
_cell.angle_alpha   90.00
_cell.angle_beta   90.00
_cell.angle_gamma   90.00
#
_symmetry.space_group_name_H-M   'P 1'
#
loop_
_entity.id
_entity.type
_entity.pdbx_description
1 polymer ?
#
loop_
_entity_poly.entity_id
_entity_poly.type
_entity_poly.pdbx_seq_one_letter_code
_entity_poly.pdbx_strand_id
1 'polypeptide(L)' 'MEKEICKSVAATNETFRLLVEQARKGDNGALEKVLEELEPHMEHLASFIKMPREDSLQEMKTRFIEVIRGQ' A
#
# COMPACT_ATOMS: atom_id res chain seq x y z
N MET A 1 14.73 26.90 5.50
CA MET A 1 14.61 25.51 6.00
C MET A 1 13.60 24.75 5.14
N GLU A 2 13.71 24.85 3.80
CA GLU A 2 12.62 24.46 2.88
C GLU A 2 13.10 23.50 1.76
N LYS A 3 14.42 23.29 1.62
CA LYS A 3 14.99 22.44 0.57
C LYS A 3 15.10 20.96 0.94
N GLU A 4 14.91 20.59 2.20
CA GLU A 4 15.07 19.20 2.66
C GLU A 4 13.77 18.39 2.60
N ILE A 5 12.61 19.05 2.66
CA ILE A 5 11.29 18.39 2.66
C ILE A 5 10.99 17.78 1.27
N CYS A 6 11.45 18.40 0.19
CA CYS A 6 11.19 17.91 -1.16
C CYS A 6 12.00 16.64 -1.49
N LYS A 7 13.18 16.47 -0.87
CA LYS A 7 14.01 15.27 -1.04
C LYS A 7 13.46 14.06 -0.30
N SER A 8 12.88 14.26 0.88
CA SER A 8 12.33 13.15 1.68
C SER A 8 11.12 12.52 1.00
N VAL A 9 10.17 13.32 0.50
CA VAL A 9 8.95 12.84 -0.18
C VAL A 9 9.25 12.10 -1.49
N ALA A 10 10.27 12.55 -2.23
CA ALA A 10 10.73 11.86 -3.43
C ALA A 10 11.39 10.51 -3.09
N ALA A 11 12.19 10.45 -2.02
CA ALA A 11 12.83 9.23 -1.56
C ALA A 11 11.82 8.20 -1.03
N THR A 12 10.76 8.62 -0.32
CA THR A 12 9.68 7.71 0.11
C THR A 12 8.92 7.15 -1.08
N ASN A 13 8.63 7.96 -2.11
CA ASN A 13 7.98 7.48 -3.32
C ASN A 13 8.83 6.43 -4.06
N GLU A 14 10.15 6.66 -4.15
CA GLU A 14 11.05 5.71 -4.80
C GLU A 14 11.17 4.40 -4.00
N THR A 15 11.22 4.50 -2.68
CA THR A 15 11.22 3.34 -1.77
C THR A 15 9.93 2.53 -1.88
N PHE A 16 8.77 3.19 -1.91
CA PHE A 16 7.48 2.54 -2.09
C PHE A 16 7.39 1.84 -3.46
N ARG A 17 7.87 2.49 -4.53
CA ARG A 17 7.93 1.87 -5.87
C ARG A 17 8.81 0.62 -5.89
N LEU A 18 9.96 0.65 -5.20
CA LEU A 18 10.83 -0.52 -5.06
C LEU A 18 10.16 -1.66 -4.30
N LEU A 19 9.46 -1.35 -3.20
CA LEU A 19 8.71 -2.35 -2.43
C LEU A 19 7.59 -2.99 -3.27
N VAL A 20 6.85 -2.20 -4.05
CA VAL A 20 5.84 -2.72 -4.97
C VAL A 20 6.48 -3.62 -6.02
N GLU A 21 7.63 -3.25 -6.60
CA GLU A 21 8.33 -4.10 -7.58
C GLU A 21 8.82 -5.42 -6.98
N GLN A 22 9.35 -5.39 -5.76
CA GLN A 22 9.74 -6.59 -5.02
C GLN A 22 8.53 -7.49 -4.73
N ALA A 23 7.41 -6.89 -4.30
CA ALA A 23 6.15 -7.61 -4.09
C ALA A 23 5.64 -8.28 -5.38
N ARG A 24 5.78 -7.61 -6.54
CA ARG A 24 5.47 -8.20 -7.87
C ARG A 24 6.33 -9.42 -8.20
N LYS A 25 7.58 -9.44 -7.74
CA LYS A 25 8.52 -10.55 -7.93
C LYS A 25 8.26 -11.72 -6.98
N GLY A 26 7.25 -11.63 -6.12
CA GLY A 26 6.88 -12.67 -5.15
C GLY A 26 7.51 -12.49 -3.78
N ASP A 27 8.15 -11.34 -3.49
CA ASP A 27 8.63 -11.02 -2.15
C ASP A 27 7.44 -10.69 -1.23
N ASN A 28 7.05 -11.66 -0.41
CA ASN A 28 5.95 -11.49 0.54
C ASN A 28 6.28 -10.45 1.63
N GLY A 29 7.55 -10.31 2.03
CA GLY A 29 7.93 -9.31 3.04
C GLY A 29 7.83 -7.89 2.49
N ALA A 30 8.14 -7.69 1.21
CA ALA A 30 7.89 -6.42 0.54
C ALA A 30 6.39 -6.15 0.38
N LEU A 31 5.59 -7.18 0.08
CA LEU A 31 4.13 -7.07 0.00
C LEU A 31 3.51 -6.66 1.34
N GLU A 32 3.92 -7.28 2.44
CA GLU A 32 3.48 -6.93 3.79
C GLU A 32 3.74 -5.46 4.11
N LYS A 33 4.97 -4.98 3.85
CA LYS A 33 5.32 -3.56 4.05
C LYS A 33 4.46 -2.61 3.22
N VAL A 34 4.14 -2.98 1.99
CA VAL A 34 3.25 -2.16 1.14
C VAL A 34 1.84 -2.11 1.73
N LEU A 35 1.33 -3.23 2.25
CA LEU A 35 0.01 -3.27 2.88
C LEU A 35 0.00 -2.48 4.20
N GLU A 36 1.06 -2.55 5.01
CA GLU A 36 1.21 -1.77 6.25
C GLU A 36 1.18 -0.26 5.97
N GLU A 37 1.93 0.21 4.97
CA GLU A 37 1.94 1.63 4.58
C GLU A 37 0.57 2.12 4.07
N LEU A 38 -0.19 1.23 3.41
CA LEU A 38 -1.51 1.54 2.87
C LEU A 38 -2.65 1.31 3.86
N GLU A 39 -2.43 0.57 4.95
CA GLU A 39 -3.43 0.24 5.96
C GLU A 39 -4.20 1.46 6.49
N PRO A 40 -3.56 2.59 6.91
CA PRO A 40 -4.30 3.76 7.38
C PRO A 40 -5.19 4.37 6.29
N HIS A 41 -4.78 4.29 5.02
CA HIS A 41 -5.58 4.74 3.89
C HIS A 41 -6.77 3.79 3.64
N MET A 42 -6.55 2.47 3.70
CA MET A 42 -7.63 1.49 3.57
C MET A 42 -8.63 1.60 4.73
N GLU A 43 -8.17 1.84 5.96
CA GLU A 43 -9.03 2.06 7.12
C GLU A 43 -9.89 3.31 6.96
N HIS A 44 -9.33 4.38 6.39
CA HIS A 44 -10.08 5.58 6.06
C HIS A 44 -11.12 5.30 4.96
N LEU A 45 -10.75 4.61 3.89
CA LEU A 45 -11.66 4.25 2.79
C LEU A 45 -12.79 3.32 3.25
N ALA A 46 -12.48 2.35 4.12
CA ALA A 46 -13.46 1.41 4.67
C ALA A 46 -14.60 2.13 5.41
N SER A 47 -14.36 3.31 5.98
CA SER A 47 -15.40 4.10 6.66
C SER A 47 -16.51 4.62 5.73
N PHE A 48 -16.25 4.67 4.42
CA PHE A 48 -17.20 5.12 3.40
C PHE A 48 -17.95 3.98 2.72
N ILE A 49 -17.53 2.73 2.95
CA ILE A 49 -18.11 1.56 2.29
C ILE A 49 -19.29 1.06 3.13
N LYS A 50 -20.41 0.76 2.47
CA LYS A 50 -21.60 0.16 3.11
C LYS A 50 -21.43 -1.34 3.31
N MET A 51 -20.37 -1.74 4.00
CA MET A 51 -20.00 -3.13 4.32
C MET A 51 -19.30 -3.13 5.69
N PRO A 52 -19.26 -4.26 6.43
CA PRO A 52 -18.42 -4.37 7.61
C PRO A 52 -16.98 -3.91 7.33
N ARG A 53 -16.39 -3.22 8.30
CA ARG A 53 -15.05 -2.63 8.18
C ARG A 53 -14.01 -3.70 7.87
N GLU A 54 -14.10 -4.84 8.55
CA GLU A 54 -13.18 -5.97 8.36
C GLU A 54 -13.28 -6.55 6.95
N ASP A 55 -14.49 -6.83 6.47
CA ASP A 55 -14.73 -7.31 5.10
C ASP A 55 -14.20 -6.32 4.05
N SER A 56 -14.46 -5.02 4.26
CA SER A 56 -14.01 -3.96 3.35
C SER A 56 -12.49 -3.88 3.26
N LEU A 57 -11.82 -3.95 4.41
CA LEU A 57 -10.36 -3.98 4.49
C LEU A 57 -9.80 -5.22 3.82
N GLN A 58 -10.40 -6.38 4.07
CA GLN A 58 -9.95 -7.63 3.48
C GLN A 58 -10.11 -7.63 1.96
N GLU A 59 -11.25 -7.16 1.44
CA GLU A 59 -11.45 -6.99 -0.01
C GLU A 59 -10.40 -6.07 -0.62
N MET A 60 -10.15 -4.91 -0.01
CA MET A 60 -9.12 -3.97 -0.49
C MET A 60 -7.73 -4.62 -0.52
N LYS A 61 -7.35 -5.33 0.55
CA LYS A 61 -6.07 -6.06 0.60
C LYS A 61 -6.00 -7.13 -0.48
N THR A 62 -7.04 -7.95 -0.64
CA THR A 62 -7.11 -9.00 -1.67
C THR A 62 -6.94 -8.41 -3.06
N ARG A 63 -7.72 -7.37 -3.39
CA ARG A 63 -7.64 -6.68 -4.69
C ARG A 63 -6.26 -6.08 -4.93
N PHE A 64 -5.65 -5.51 -3.91
CA PHE A 64 -4.31 -4.95 -4.01
C PHE A 64 -3.26 -6.02 -4.35
N ILE A 65 -3.36 -7.18 -3.70
CA ILE A 65 -2.48 -8.33 -3.96
C ILE A 65 -2.69 -8.86 -5.37
N GLU A 66 -3.93 -8.97 -5.85
CA GLU A 66 -4.25 -9.37 -7.22
C GLU A 66 -3.58 -8.43 -8.25
N VAL A 67 -3.75 -7.11 -8.07
CA VAL A 67 -3.15 -6.09 -8.95
C VAL A 67 -1.63 -6.11 -8.94
N ILE A 68 -1.01 -6.39 -7.79
CA ILE A 68 0.45 -6.55 -7.70
C ILE A 68 0.87 -7.82 -8.44
N ARG A 69 0.23 -8.95 -8.17
CA ARG A 69 0.60 -10.24 -8.76
C ARG A 69 0.21 -10.35 -10.24
N GLY A 70 -0.53 -9.38 -10.77
CA GLY A 70 -0.98 -9.35 -12.16
C GLY A 70 -2.05 -10.41 -12.44
N GLN A 71 -2.86 -10.74 -11.43
CA GLN A 71 -3.98 -11.68 -11.52
C GLN A 71 -5.31 -10.95 -11.73
#